data_AF-A0A060XLW9-F1
#
_entry.id   AF-A0A060XLW9-F1
#
_cell.length_a   1.000
_cell.length_b   1.000
_cell.length_c   1.000
_cell.angle_alpha   90.00
_cell.angle_beta   90.00
_cell.angle_gamma   90.00
#
_symmetry.space_group_name_H-M   'P 1'
#
loop_
_entity.id
_entity.type
_entity.pdbx_description
1 polymer ?
#
loop_
_entity_poly.entity_id
_entity_poly.type
_entity_poly.pdbx_seq_one_letter_code
_entity_poly.pdbx_strand_id
1 'polypeptide(L)'
;MTRTRLPTVEAALIFLSVAQLSTALKCVCQLCNNNTCETGADGACWNSVMLINGKEEAVKSCLSPAEMRGQVFCYSSRNVSKRNCCFTDFCNNETLHLHPGYVERPSEEPGWGRLELAAVILVPSTLLCVSILLGVCVVQSQPCAYNRAHKNDAEEPLDDQSLMSPDKCLKDLIYDMSTSGSGSGLPLLVQRTIARTIVLQETIGKGRFGEVWRGKWRGEDVAVKIFSSRDERSWFREAEIYQTIMLRHENILGFIGADNKGTY
;
A
#
# COMPACT_ATOMS: atom_id res chain seq x y z
N MET A 1 30.84 12.65 55.98
CA MET A 1 31.97 12.97 55.08
C MET A 1 32.20 11.79 54.14
N THR A 2 31.79 12.00 52.88
CA THR A 2 32.22 11.39 51.61
C THR A 2 32.98 10.06 51.62
N ARG A 3 32.28 9.00 51.21
CA ARG A 3 32.85 7.74 50.72
C ARG A 3 33.13 7.90 49.23
N THR A 4 34.40 8.06 48.87
CA THR A 4 34.89 8.12 47.48
C THR A 4 34.66 6.77 46.81
N ARG A 5 33.84 6.74 45.74
CA ARG A 5 33.75 5.60 44.82
C ARG A 5 34.71 5.82 43.65
N LEU A 6 35.62 4.88 43.47
CA LEU A 6 36.56 4.78 42.36
C LEU A 6 35.81 4.25 41.11
N PRO A 7 35.93 4.86 39.92
CA PRO A 7 35.38 4.31 38.69
C PRO A 7 36.53 3.81 37.79
N THR A 8 36.94 2.54 37.87
CA THR A 8 38.08 2.05 37.06
C THR A 8 37.94 0.62 36.53
N VAL A 9 36.74 0.21 36.10
CA VAL A 9 36.64 -1.06 35.32
C VAL A 9 35.72 -0.92 34.09
N GLU A 10 34.65 -0.13 34.15
CA GLU A 10 33.78 0.07 32.96
C GLU A 10 34.43 0.89 31.84
N ALA A 11 35.39 1.76 32.15
CA ALA A 11 36.07 2.55 31.13
C ALA A 11 36.97 1.70 30.21
N ALA A 12 37.46 0.54 30.68
CA ALA A 12 38.38 -0.29 29.89
C ALA A 12 37.66 -1.14 28.82
N LEU A 13 36.38 -1.46 29.02
CA LEU A 13 35.61 -2.28 28.08
C LEU A 13 34.99 -1.48 26.93
N ILE A 14 34.86 -0.16 27.07
CA ILE A 14 34.35 0.73 26.01
C ILE A 14 35.45 1.09 24.99
N PHE A 15 36.73 0.94 25.35
CA PHE A 15 37.84 1.16 24.40
C PHE A 15 38.11 -0.01 23.44
N LEU A 16 37.47 -1.17 23.63
CA LEU A 16 37.62 -2.33 22.73
C LEU A 16 36.59 -2.39 21.60
N SER A 17 35.64 -1.46 21.52
CA SER A 17 34.59 -1.46 20.48
C SER A 17 34.66 -0.31 19.47
N VAL A 18 35.74 0.48 19.42
CA VAL A 18 35.91 1.55 18.40
C VAL A 18 37.29 1.52 17.75
N ALA A 19 37.81 0.32 17.50
CA ALA A 19 38.74 0.13 16.41
C ALA A 19 37.93 -0.44 15.24
N GLN A 20 37.05 0.38 14.63
CA GLN A 20 36.80 0.20 13.21
C GLN A 20 38.15 0.43 12.55
N LEU A 21 38.88 -0.65 12.34
CA LEU A 21 40.06 -0.66 11.50
C LEU A 21 39.54 -0.26 10.13
N SER A 22 39.59 1.04 9.82
CA SER A 22 39.36 1.54 8.48
C SER A 22 40.48 1.01 7.62
N THR A 23 40.31 -0.21 7.09
CA THR A 23 41.27 -0.83 6.21
C THR A 23 41.38 0.04 4.98
N ALA A 24 42.59 0.49 4.66
CA ALA A 24 42.84 1.23 3.45
C ALA A 24 42.48 0.35 2.25
N LEU A 25 41.67 0.87 1.33
CA LEU A 25 41.25 0.16 0.12
C LEU A 25 42.38 0.24 -0.91
N LYS A 26 42.80 -0.91 -1.46
CA LYS A 26 43.88 -1.01 -2.45
C LYS A 26 43.33 -1.02 -3.86
N CYS A 27 43.88 -0.20 -4.74
CA CYS A 27 43.47 -0.13 -6.15
C CYS A 27 44.65 -0.29 -7.10
N VAL A 28 44.37 -0.68 -8.34
CA VAL A 28 45.33 -0.60 -9.44
C VAL A 28 45.45 0.87 -9.87
N CYS A 29 46.68 1.34 -10.03
CA CYS A 29 46.96 2.71 -10.49
C CYS A 29 47.99 2.70 -11.60
N GLN A 30 47.71 3.42 -12.69
CA GLN A 30 48.59 3.40 -13.87
C GLN A 30 49.76 4.39 -13.80
N LEU A 31 49.61 5.47 -13.01
CA LEU A 31 50.61 6.55 -12.89
C LEU A 31 51.16 6.67 -11.45
N CYS A 32 51.05 5.60 -10.66
CA CYS A 32 51.55 5.56 -9.28
C CYS A 32 52.81 4.70 -9.18
N ASN A 33 53.59 4.93 -8.12
CA ASN A 33 54.70 4.05 -7.77
C ASN A 33 54.16 2.64 -7.43
N ASN A 34 54.80 1.59 -7.94
CA ASN A 34 54.36 0.18 -7.82
C ASN A 34 53.02 -0.19 -8.48
N ASN A 35 52.47 0.66 -9.36
CA ASN A 35 51.18 0.44 -10.04
C ASN A 35 49.96 0.24 -9.12
N THR A 36 50.07 0.67 -7.86
CA THR A 36 49.03 0.51 -6.85
C THR A 36 48.89 1.77 -6.02
N CYS A 37 47.72 2.00 -5.47
CA CYS A 37 47.47 3.09 -4.53
C CYS A 37 46.51 2.62 -3.44
N GLU A 38 46.52 3.33 -2.32
CA GLU A 38 45.65 3.08 -1.17
C GLU A 38 44.78 4.31 -0.91
N THR A 39 43.50 4.10 -0.62
CA THR A 39 42.56 5.18 -0.27
C THR A 39 41.96 4.96 1.12
N GLY A 40 41.42 6.02 1.71
CA GLY A 40 40.82 6.00 3.06
C GLY A 40 39.54 5.17 3.15
N ALA A 41 38.94 5.10 4.35
CA ALA A 41 37.75 4.30 4.65
C ALA A 41 36.58 4.52 3.67
N ASP A 42 36.41 5.76 3.23
CA ASP A 42 35.32 6.20 2.35
C ASP A 42 35.84 6.51 0.95
N GLY A 43 36.93 5.86 0.52
CA GLY A 43 37.50 6.00 -0.82
C GLY A 43 36.92 5.00 -1.82
N ALA A 44 37.30 5.13 -3.09
CA ALA A 44 36.91 4.17 -4.13
C ALA A 44 38.08 3.91 -5.09
N CYS A 45 38.05 2.77 -5.78
CA CYS A 45 38.86 2.54 -6.97
C CYS A 45 38.09 2.99 -8.21
N TRP A 46 38.79 3.46 -9.24
CA TRP A 46 38.15 3.74 -10.52
C TRP A 46 39.01 3.31 -11.71
N ASN A 47 38.35 2.98 -12.81
CA ASN A 47 38.94 2.85 -14.13
C ASN A 47 38.09 3.61 -15.15
N SER A 48 38.72 4.14 -16.18
CA SER A 48 38.02 4.80 -17.28
C SER A 48 38.69 4.53 -18.60
N VAL A 49 37.90 4.48 -19.67
CA VAL A 49 38.36 4.59 -21.04
C VAL A 49 37.74 5.84 -21.66
N MET A 50 38.53 6.64 -22.36
CA MET A 50 38.08 7.86 -23.04
C MET A 50 38.64 7.91 -24.47
N LEU A 51 37.89 8.51 -25.38
CA LEU A 51 38.30 8.66 -26.76
C LEU A 51 39.05 9.99 -26.93
N ILE A 52 40.37 9.93 -27.16
CA ILE A 52 41.21 11.11 -27.42
C ILE A 52 41.78 10.97 -28.84
N ASN A 53 41.46 11.92 -29.72
CA ASN A 53 41.93 11.92 -31.12
C ASN A 53 41.61 10.61 -31.88
N GLY A 54 40.46 9.98 -31.59
CA GLY A 54 40.05 8.72 -32.21
C GLY A 54 40.76 7.46 -31.67
N LYS A 55 41.62 7.60 -30.65
CA LYS A 55 42.26 6.49 -29.97
C LYS A 55 41.67 6.32 -28.57
N GLU A 56 41.41 5.07 -28.18
CA GLU A 56 41.02 4.76 -26.80
C GLU A 56 42.21 4.91 -25.86
N GLU A 57 42.04 5.72 -24.82
CA GLU A 57 42.97 5.83 -23.71
C GLU A 57 42.31 5.36 -22.42
N ALA A 58 42.94 4.37 -21.77
CA ALA A 58 42.49 3.82 -20.51
C ALA A 58 43.35 4.33 -19.35
N VAL A 59 42.69 4.67 -18.23
CA VAL A 59 43.31 5.17 -17.00
C VAL A 59 42.70 4.47 -15.80
N LYS A 60 43.54 4.12 -14.81
CA LYS A 60 43.15 3.47 -13.55
C LYS A 60 43.80 4.23 -12.40
N SER A 61 43.05 4.52 -11.34
CA SER A 61 43.60 5.13 -10.11
C SER A 61 42.68 4.95 -8.90
N CYS A 62 43.13 5.47 -7.75
CA CYS A 62 42.32 5.64 -6.55
C CYS A 62 41.52 6.94 -6.63
N LEU A 63 40.43 6.97 -5.89
CA LEU A 63 39.60 8.13 -5.68
C LEU A 63 39.52 8.42 -4.18
N SER A 64 39.91 9.63 -3.79
CA SER A 64 39.81 10.06 -2.40
C SER A 64 38.37 10.47 -2.04
N PRO A 65 38.00 10.42 -0.75
CA PRO A 65 36.69 10.88 -0.29
C PRO A 65 36.41 12.36 -0.63
N ALA A 66 37.44 13.20 -0.71
CA ALA A 66 37.31 14.61 -1.07
C ALA A 66 36.96 14.79 -2.57
N GLU A 67 37.55 13.99 -3.45
CA GLU A 67 37.28 13.99 -4.89
C GLU A 67 35.90 13.41 -5.21
N MET A 68 35.42 12.44 -4.42
CA MET A 68 34.06 11.88 -4.57
C MET A 68 32.93 12.88 -4.31
N ARG A 69 33.17 13.95 -3.56
CA ARG A 69 32.16 15.00 -3.35
C ARG A 69 31.79 15.74 -4.65
N GLY A 70 32.63 15.64 -5.68
CA GLY A 70 32.27 16.02 -7.05
C GLY A 70 31.29 15.00 -7.63
N GLN A 71 30.00 15.33 -7.65
CA GLN A 71 28.89 14.47 -8.09
C GLN A 71 29.03 13.83 -9.49
N VAL A 72 30.06 14.16 -10.27
CA VAL A 72 30.22 13.73 -11.67
C VAL A 72 31.33 12.70 -11.84
N PHE A 73 32.15 12.44 -10.81
CA PHE A 73 33.38 11.69 -11.01
C PHE A 73 33.15 10.25 -11.47
N CYS A 74 32.08 9.56 -11.09
CA CYS A 74 31.83 8.18 -11.51
C CYS A 74 30.87 8.05 -12.71
N TYR A 75 30.59 9.14 -13.43
CA TYR A 75 29.65 9.13 -14.55
C TYR A 75 30.35 8.83 -15.88
N SER A 76 29.63 8.11 -16.75
CA SER A 76 30.04 7.81 -18.12
C SER A 76 29.32 8.74 -19.11
N SER A 77 29.98 9.06 -20.24
CA SER A 77 29.42 9.80 -21.36
C SER A 77 29.34 8.92 -22.61
N ARG A 78 28.18 8.91 -23.27
CA ARG A 78 27.93 8.07 -24.45
C ARG A 78 28.97 8.33 -25.54
N ASN A 79 29.64 7.28 -25.99
CA ASN A 79 30.65 7.31 -27.08
C ASN A 79 31.86 8.22 -26.83
N VAL A 80 32.03 8.77 -25.61
CA VAL A 80 33.13 9.71 -25.29
C VAL A 80 33.97 9.17 -24.12
N SER A 81 33.32 8.68 -23.06
CA SER A 81 34.00 8.12 -21.91
C SER A 81 33.17 7.06 -21.19
N LYS A 82 33.77 5.93 -20.83
CA LYS A 82 33.18 4.95 -19.92
C LYS A 82 34.03 4.90 -18.67
N ARG A 83 33.40 5.07 -17.52
CA ARG A 83 34.08 5.10 -16.21
C ARG A 83 33.29 4.25 -15.22
N ASN A 84 34.01 3.42 -14.46
CA ASN A 84 33.44 2.61 -13.41
C ASN A 84 34.16 2.89 -12.08
N CYS A 85 33.39 2.92 -11.00
CA CYS A 85 33.89 3.07 -9.63
C CYS A 85 33.49 1.85 -8.81
N CYS A 86 34.37 1.38 -7.93
CA CYS A 86 34.15 0.17 -7.16
C CYS A 86 34.88 0.23 -5.81
N PHE A 87 34.47 -0.61 -4.86
CA PHE A 87 34.80 -0.48 -3.43
C PHE A 87 35.45 -1.74 -2.84
N THR A 88 36.03 -2.60 -3.68
CA THR A 88 36.75 -3.81 -3.25
C THR A 88 38.19 -3.78 -3.74
N ASP A 89 39.09 -4.46 -3.03
CA ASP A 89 40.52 -4.43 -3.37
C ASP A 89 40.76 -4.87 -4.82
N PHE A 90 41.51 -4.06 -5.56
CA PHE A 90 41.92 -4.26 -6.95
C PHE A 90 40.75 -4.44 -7.95
N CYS A 91 39.53 -4.02 -7.61
CA CYS A 91 38.35 -4.18 -8.45
C CYS A 91 38.44 -3.44 -9.80
N ASN A 92 39.29 -2.40 -9.89
CA ASN A 92 39.49 -1.63 -11.11
C ASN A 92 40.53 -2.26 -12.06
N ASN A 93 40.93 -3.52 -11.83
CA ASN A 93 41.91 -4.21 -12.68
C ASN A 93 41.34 -4.58 -14.07
N GLU A 94 40.02 -4.54 -14.28
CA GLU A 94 39.42 -4.77 -15.58
C GLU A 94 39.74 -3.65 -16.60
N THR A 95 39.83 -4.01 -17.88
CA THR A 95 40.06 -3.06 -18.99
C THR A 95 38.72 -2.73 -19.65
N LEU A 96 38.40 -1.44 -19.69
CA LEU A 96 37.19 -0.94 -20.34
C LEU A 96 37.45 -0.65 -21.82
N HIS A 97 36.47 -0.92 -22.67
CA HIS A 97 36.50 -0.61 -24.11
C HIS A 97 35.27 0.21 -24.50
N LEU A 98 35.46 1.23 -25.35
CA LEU A 98 34.37 2.01 -25.94
C LEU A 98 33.86 1.25 -27.17
N HIS A 99 32.82 0.44 -26.99
CA HIS A 99 32.23 -0.25 -28.13
C HIS A 99 31.62 0.79 -29.08
N PRO A 100 32.07 0.88 -30.35
CA PRO A 100 31.54 1.83 -31.31
C PRO A 100 30.08 1.47 -31.60
N GLY A 101 29.14 2.29 -31.10
CA GLY A 101 27.75 2.24 -31.54
C GLY A 101 27.01 0.92 -31.32
N TYR A 102 27.40 0.12 -30.32
CA TYR A 102 26.46 -0.88 -29.80
C TYR A 102 25.63 -0.17 -28.73
N VAL A 103 24.37 0.10 -29.06
CA VAL A 103 23.31 0.26 -28.06
C VAL A 103 23.57 -0.81 -27.01
N GLU A 104 23.81 -0.43 -25.75
CA GLU A 104 23.69 -1.37 -24.63
C GLU A 104 22.28 -1.96 -24.74
N ARG A 105 22.16 -3.16 -25.35
CA ARG A 105 21.14 -4.06 -24.86
C ARG A 105 21.53 -4.26 -23.40
N PRO A 106 20.64 -3.95 -22.45
CA PRO A 106 20.90 -4.27 -21.06
C PRO A 106 21.28 -5.75 -21.02
N SER A 107 22.35 -6.04 -20.28
CA SER A 107 22.81 -7.38 -19.91
C SER A 107 21.66 -8.39 -19.97
N GLU A 108 21.72 -9.34 -20.92
CA GLU A 108 21.01 -10.61 -20.77
C GLU A 108 21.72 -11.37 -19.65
N GLU A 109 21.46 -10.94 -18.42
CA GLU A 109 21.24 -11.88 -17.34
C GLU A 109 20.18 -12.89 -17.84
N PRO A 110 20.24 -14.18 -17.52
CA PRO A 110 19.09 -15.08 -17.64
C PRO A 110 18.05 -14.71 -16.58
N GLY A 111 17.67 -13.43 -16.56
CA GLY A 111 16.59 -12.87 -15.79
C GLY A 111 15.32 -13.11 -16.59
N TRP A 112 14.40 -13.84 -15.97
CA TRP A 112 13.10 -14.17 -16.52
C TRP A 112 12.49 -12.91 -17.13
N GLY A 113 11.93 -13.01 -18.34
CA GLY A 113 11.40 -11.85 -19.03
C GLY A 113 10.44 -11.07 -18.13
N ARG A 114 10.33 -9.75 -18.30
CA ARG A 114 9.40 -8.93 -17.47
C ARG A 114 7.98 -9.51 -17.43
N LEU A 115 7.57 -10.16 -18.52
CA LEU A 115 6.29 -10.87 -18.62
C LEU A 115 6.28 -12.18 -17.80
N GLU A 116 7.39 -12.92 -17.76
CA GLU A 116 7.55 -14.13 -16.96
C GLU A 116 7.63 -13.81 -15.46
N LEU A 117 8.38 -12.79 -15.05
CA LEU A 117 8.39 -12.31 -13.66
C LEU A 117 7.02 -11.81 -13.23
N ALA A 118 6.34 -11.03 -14.09
CA ALA A 118 4.98 -10.61 -13.82
C ALA A 118 4.04 -11.81 -13.72
N ALA A 119 4.17 -12.82 -14.58
CA ALA A 119 3.36 -14.04 -14.52
C ALA A 119 3.61 -14.83 -13.23
N VAL A 120 4.85 -14.98 -12.77
CA VAL A 120 5.20 -15.70 -11.54
C VAL A 120 4.62 -15.06 -10.29
N ILE A 121 4.42 -13.74 -10.28
CA ILE A 121 3.84 -13.03 -9.14
C ILE A 121 2.32 -12.90 -9.27
N LEU A 122 1.83 -12.54 -10.46
CA LEU A 122 0.41 -12.29 -10.70
C LEU A 122 -0.41 -13.59 -10.76
N VAL A 123 0.11 -14.68 -11.31
CA VAL A 123 -0.66 -15.93 -11.42
C VAL A 123 -0.92 -16.56 -10.05
N PRO A 124 0.07 -16.74 -9.15
CA PRO A 124 -0.21 -17.29 -7.82
C PRO A 124 -1.05 -16.35 -6.95
N SER A 125 -0.82 -15.03 -7.02
CA SER A 125 -1.61 -14.06 -6.25
C SER A 125 -3.07 -14.03 -6.70
N THR A 126 -3.35 -14.07 -8.00
CA THR A 126 -4.72 -14.15 -8.53
C THR A 126 -5.40 -15.46 -8.17
N LEU A 127 -4.71 -16.61 -8.29
CA LEU A 127 -5.26 -17.90 -7.90
C LEU A 127 -5.59 -17.95 -6.39
N LEU A 128 -4.71 -17.38 -5.55
CA LEU A 128 -4.96 -17.26 -4.11
C LEU A 128 -6.18 -16.39 -3.84
N CYS A 129 -6.28 -15.21 -4.45
CA CYS A 129 -7.44 -14.33 -4.32
C CYS A 129 -8.74 -15.02 -4.75
N VAL A 130 -8.75 -15.70 -5.89
CA VAL A 130 -9.93 -16.45 -6.38
C VAL A 130 -10.29 -17.58 -5.41
N SER A 131 -9.30 -18.31 -4.88
CA SER A 131 -9.55 -19.38 -3.91
C SER A 131 -10.16 -18.85 -2.60
N ILE A 132 -9.72 -17.69 -2.13
CA ILE A 132 -10.28 -17.03 -0.94
C ILE A 132 -11.71 -16.57 -1.22
N LEU A 133 -11.95 -15.92 -2.37
CA LEU A 133 -13.29 -15.48 -2.76
C LEU A 133 -14.26 -16.66 -2.89
N LEU A 134 -13.83 -17.77 -3.51
CA LEU A 134 -14.64 -18.99 -3.59
C LEU A 134 -14.86 -19.62 -2.22
N GLY A 135 -13.84 -19.67 -1.37
CA GLY A 135 -13.97 -20.14 0.01
C GLY A 135 -14.96 -19.31 0.81
N VAL A 136 -14.90 -17.98 0.70
CA VAL A 136 -15.86 -17.06 1.32
C VAL A 136 -17.26 -17.26 0.74
N CYS A 137 -17.41 -17.37 -0.58
CA CYS A 137 -18.70 -17.66 -1.22
C CYS A 137 -19.30 -19.00 -0.76
N VAL A 138 -18.49 -20.05 -0.60
CA VAL A 138 -18.93 -21.35 -0.08
C VAL A 138 -19.31 -21.24 1.39
N VAL A 139 -18.49 -20.59 2.22
CA VAL A 139 -18.75 -20.38 3.65
C VAL A 139 -19.94 -19.44 3.89
N GLN A 140 -20.22 -18.50 3.00
CA GLN A 140 -21.40 -17.62 3.05
C GLN A 140 -22.65 -18.29 2.47
N SER A 141 -22.50 -19.16 1.47
CA SER A 141 -23.62 -19.92 0.92
C SER A 141 -24.02 -21.10 1.78
N GLN A 142 -23.13 -21.64 2.62
CA GLN A 142 -23.44 -22.71 3.56
C GLN A 142 -24.50 -22.32 4.60
N PRO A 143 -24.43 -21.17 5.31
CA PRO A 143 -25.49 -20.69 6.21
C PRO A 143 -26.79 -20.39 5.47
N CYS A 144 -26.71 -19.84 4.25
CA CYS A 144 -27.89 -19.49 3.46
C CYS A 144 -28.60 -20.72 2.86
N ALA A 145 -27.86 -21.73 2.40
CA ALA A 145 -28.41 -22.99 1.89
C ALA A 145 -28.86 -23.92 3.03
N TYR A 146 -28.11 -23.97 4.14
CA TYR A 146 -28.49 -24.67 5.36
C TYR A 146 -29.77 -24.08 5.98
N ASN A 147 -29.89 -22.76 6.10
CA ASN A 147 -31.14 -22.12 6.56
C ASN A 147 -32.29 -22.28 5.56
N ARG A 148 -32.03 -22.35 4.24
CA ARG A 148 -33.09 -22.60 3.25
C ARG A 148 -33.60 -24.05 3.31
N ALA A 149 -32.72 -25.00 3.57
CA ALA A 149 -33.08 -26.40 3.79
C ALA A 149 -33.82 -26.58 5.12
N HIS A 150 -33.35 -25.95 6.21
CA HIS A 150 -33.97 -26.03 7.52
C HIS A 150 -35.32 -25.27 7.62
N LYS A 151 -35.60 -24.34 6.72
CA LYS A 151 -36.89 -23.61 6.68
C LYS A 151 -38.00 -24.37 5.93
N ASN A 152 -37.68 -25.46 5.23
CA ASN A 152 -38.70 -26.27 4.54
C ASN A 152 -39.36 -27.32 5.44
N ASP A 153 -38.85 -27.57 6.66
CA ASP A 153 -39.31 -28.68 7.53
C ASP A 153 -39.71 -28.28 8.97
N ALA A 154 -40.11 -27.04 9.25
CA ALA A 154 -40.58 -26.68 10.60
C ALA A 154 -41.91 -25.93 10.59
N GLU A 155 -42.98 -26.67 10.87
CA GLU A 155 -44.23 -26.15 11.43
C GLU A 155 -44.00 -25.58 12.85
N GLU A 156 -44.84 -24.62 13.25
CA GLU A 156 -44.98 -23.90 14.55
C GLU A 156 -44.91 -24.76 15.85
N PRO A 157 -44.87 -24.19 17.09
CA PRO A 157 -44.82 -22.77 17.54
C PRO A 157 -43.87 -22.44 18.75
N LEU A 158 -43.66 -21.13 18.96
CA LEU A 158 -43.43 -20.36 20.22
C LEU A 158 -42.22 -20.61 21.17
N ASP A 159 -41.64 -19.45 21.54
CA ASP A 159 -40.84 -19.05 22.72
C ASP A 159 -39.30 -19.15 22.78
N ASP A 160 -38.77 -17.99 23.18
CA ASP A 160 -37.46 -17.61 23.74
C ASP A 160 -36.13 -17.77 22.96
N GLN A 161 -35.73 -16.63 22.37
CA GLN A 161 -34.49 -15.91 22.71
C GLN A 161 -33.18 -16.74 22.82
N SER A 162 -32.42 -16.86 21.72
CA SER A 162 -30.95 -16.71 21.79
C SER A 162 -30.27 -16.48 20.43
N LEU A 163 -29.75 -15.26 20.27
CA LEU A 163 -28.46 -14.91 19.66
C LEU A 163 -28.09 -15.52 18.29
N MET A 164 -28.47 -14.85 17.21
CA MET A 164 -27.70 -14.83 15.98
C MET A 164 -27.51 -13.38 15.54
N SER A 165 -26.27 -12.90 15.60
CA SER A 165 -25.82 -11.55 15.25
C SER A 165 -26.03 -11.27 13.75
N PRO A 166 -27.00 -10.40 13.37
CA PRO A 166 -27.32 -10.04 11.99
C PRO A 166 -26.42 -8.91 11.43
N ASP A 167 -25.47 -8.44 12.23
CA ASP A 167 -24.81 -7.15 12.01
C ASP A 167 -23.85 -7.06 10.82
N LYS A 168 -23.47 -8.16 10.17
CA LYS A 168 -22.31 -8.13 9.24
C LYS A 168 -22.67 -7.79 7.79
N CYS A 169 -23.81 -8.23 7.26
CA CYS A 169 -24.07 -8.14 5.81
C CYS A 169 -24.29 -6.69 5.30
N LEU A 170 -25.07 -5.87 6.02
CA LEU A 170 -25.28 -4.47 5.65
C LEU A 170 -24.19 -3.52 6.13
N LYS A 171 -23.61 -3.76 7.31
CA LYS A 171 -22.48 -2.94 7.79
C LYS A 171 -21.30 -3.05 6.82
N ASP A 172 -21.02 -4.24 6.29
CA ASP A 172 -19.94 -4.44 5.32
C ASP A 172 -20.22 -3.71 4.00
N LEU A 173 -21.46 -3.73 3.49
CA LEU A 173 -21.84 -2.95 2.30
C LEU A 173 -21.75 -1.43 2.51
N ILE A 174 -22.13 -0.93 3.70
CA ILE A 174 -22.03 0.50 4.05
C ILE A 174 -20.56 0.90 4.22
N TYR A 175 -19.73 0.03 4.79
CA TYR A 175 -18.32 0.28 5.06
C TYR A 175 -17.45 0.18 3.80
N ASP A 176 -17.70 -0.79 2.92
CA ASP A 176 -16.95 -0.98 1.67
C ASP A 176 -17.17 0.17 0.67
N MET A 177 -18.34 0.80 0.67
CA MET A 177 -18.57 2.06 -0.07
C MET A 177 -17.75 3.25 0.47
N SER A 178 -17.18 3.14 1.68
CA SER A 178 -16.48 4.22 2.39
C SER A 178 -14.96 4.14 2.28
N THR A 179 -14.37 3.04 1.78
CA THR A 179 -12.92 2.79 1.90
C THR A 179 -12.11 2.89 0.60
N SER A 180 -12.74 3.17 -0.55
CA SER A 180 -11.96 3.44 -1.77
C SER A 180 -11.54 4.92 -1.82
N GLY A 181 -10.32 5.18 -1.36
CA GLY A 181 -9.73 6.52 -1.27
C GLY A 181 -9.64 7.25 -2.61
N SER A 182 -10.39 8.35 -2.71
CA SER A 182 -10.04 9.62 -3.39
C SER A 182 -11.29 10.51 -3.36
N GLY A 183 -11.27 11.55 -2.52
CA GLY A 183 -12.35 12.49 -2.22
C GLY A 183 -13.45 12.68 -3.28
N SER A 184 -14.61 12.08 -3.02
CA SER A 184 -15.93 12.62 -3.34
C SER A 184 -16.95 11.80 -2.55
N GLY A 185 -17.95 12.47 -1.98
CA GLY A 185 -19.00 11.82 -1.18
C GLY A 185 -19.73 10.74 -1.95
N LEU A 186 -20.59 9.98 -1.22
CA LEU A 186 -21.58 9.05 -1.76
C LEU A 186 -21.97 9.42 -3.21
N PRO A 187 -21.92 8.49 -4.19
CA PRO A 187 -22.42 8.81 -5.52
C PRO A 187 -23.89 9.22 -5.38
N LEU A 188 -24.16 10.50 -5.59
CA LEU A 188 -25.49 11.13 -5.62
C LEU A 188 -26.48 10.40 -6.56
N LEU A 189 -25.98 9.48 -7.40
CA LEU A 189 -26.75 8.64 -8.31
C LEU A 189 -27.44 7.44 -7.61
N VAL A 190 -26.96 6.98 -6.44
CA VAL A 190 -27.60 5.86 -5.70
C VAL A 190 -28.74 6.34 -4.78
N GLN A 191 -28.82 7.64 -4.49
CA GLN A 191 -29.89 8.22 -3.66
C GLN A 191 -31.28 8.25 -4.34
N ARG A 192 -31.40 7.99 -5.65
CA ARG A 192 -32.67 8.15 -6.41
C ARG A 192 -33.46 6.86 -6.66
N THR A 193 -33.06 5.73 -6.09
CA THR A 193 -33.71 4.43 -6.36
C THR A 193 -33.91 3.55 -5.14
N ILE A 194 -33.43 3.96 -3.96
CA ILE A 194 -33.52 3.14 -2.74
C ILE A 194 -34.98 3.02 -2.32
N ALA A 195 -35.75 4.12 -2.31
CA ALA A 195 -37.13 4.13 -1.84
C ALA A 195 -38.06 3.23 -2.67
N ARG A 196 -37.73 2.97 -3.94
CA ARG A 196 -38.49 2.04 -4.80
C ARG A 196 -38.30 0.58 -4.44
N THR A 197 -37.15 0.24 -3.87
CA THR A 197 -36.77 -1.14 -3.51
C THR A 197 -37.09 -1.50 -2.06
N ILE A 198 -37.56 -0.53 -1.27
CA ILE A 198 -37.97 -0.76 0.12
C ILE A 198 -39.46 -1.12 0.16
N VAL A 199 -39.78 -2.22 0.84
CA VAL A 199 -41.15 -2.61 1.16
C VAL A 199 -41.48 -2.14 2.57
N LEU A 200 -42.44 -1.23 2.72
CA LEU A 200 -42.92 -0.79 4.04
C LEU A 200 -43.73 -1.91 4.69
N GLN A 201 -43.49 -2.15 5.97
CA GLN A 201 -44.20 -3.15 6.77
C GLN A 201 -45.17 -2.48 7.74
N GLU A 202 -44.68 -2.11 8.92
CA GLU A 202 -45.48 -1.56 10.03
C GLU A 202 -45.00 -0.16 10.42
N THR A 203 -45.89 0.67 10.96
CA THR A 203 -45.54 1.97 11.52
C THR A 203 -44.95 1.77 12.91
N ILE A 204 -43.71 2.21 13.12
CA ILE A 204 -43.01 2.12 14.42
C ILE A 204 -43.43 3.29 15.31
N GLY A 205 -43.59 4.48 14.73
CA GLY A 205 -43.99 5.65 15.51
C GLY A 205 -44.20 6.91 14.66
N LYS A 206 -44.95 7.86 15.20
CA LYS A 206 -45.18 9.16 14.57
C LYS A 206 -44.48 10.26 15.38
N GLY A 207 -43.56 10.97 14.74
CA GLY A 207 -42.90 12.13 15.30
C GLY A 207 -43.57 13.43 14.90
N ARG A 208 -42.99 14.56 15.32
CA ARG A 208 -43.48 15.90 14.98
C ARG A 208 -43.44 16.21 13.48
N PHE A 209 -42.40 15.73 12.79
CA PHE A 209 -42.09 16.11 11.41
C PHE A 209 -42.19 14.94 10.42
N GLY A 210 -42.59 13.75 10.87
CA GLY A 210 -42.64 12.58 10.00
C GLY A 210 -43.00 11.31 10.73
N GLU A 211 -43.32 10.28 9.95
CA GLU A 211 -43.66 8.95 10.43
C GLU A 211 -42.48 8.01 10.21
N VAL A 212 -42.15 7.21 11.22
CA VAL A 212 -41.11 6.19 11.14
C VAL A 212 -41.79 4.84 10.90
N TRP A 213 -41.39 4.19 9.83
CA TRP A 213 -41.87 2.90 9.40
C TRP A 213 -40.75 1.87 9.49
N ARG A 214 -41.09 0.64 9.83
CA ARG A 214 -40.24 -0.52 9.59
C ARG A 214 -40.36 -0.87 8.10
N GLY A 215 -39.25 -0.92 7.41
CA GLY A 215 -39.17 -1.37 6.03
C GLY A 215 -38.29 -2.60 5.91
N LYS A 216 -38.47 -3.36 4.82
CA LYS A 216 -37.53 -4.38 4.38
C LYS A 216 -36.77 -3.90 3.16
N TRP A 217 -35.45 -3.93 3.25
CA TRP A 217 -34.55 -3.68 2.13
C TRP A 217 -33.57 -4.83 1.98
N ARG A 218 -33.60 -5.53 0.83
CA ARG A 218 -32.76 -6.72 0.57
C ARG A 218 -32.83 -7.80 1.66
N GLY A 219 -33.99 -7.93 2.32
CA GLY A 219 -34.22 -8.90 3.41
C GLY A 219 -33.92 -8.36 4.81
N GLU A 220 -33.24 -7.22 4.92
CA GLU A 220 -32.89 -6.60 6.19
C GLU A 220 -33.91 -5.58 6.66
N ASP A 221 -34.07 -5.46 7.98
CA ASP A 221 -34.93 -4.46 8.60
C ASP A 221 -34.25 -3.09 8.55
N VAL A 222 -34.96 -2.10 8.02
CA VAL A 222 -34.52 -0.71 7.94
C VAL A 222 -35.59 0.20 8.55
N ALA A 223 -35.15 1.26 9.22
CA ALA A 223 -36.05 2.34 9.64
C ALA A 223 -36.21 3.35 8.50
N VAL A 224 -37.44 3.60 8.08
CA VAL A 224 -37.77 4.55 7.02
C VAL A 224 -38.53 5.71 7.63
N LYS A 225 -37.93 6.90 7.63
CA LYS A 225 -38.60 8.13 8.08
C LYS A 225 -39.21 8.86 6.90
N ILE A 226 -40.54 8.91 6.86
CA ILE A 226 -41.32 9.50 5.78
C ILE A 226 -41.80 10.88 6.20
N PHE A 227 -41.50 11.88 5.39
CA PHE A 227 -41.91 13.27 5.59
C PHE A 227 -43.03 13.62 4.62
N SER A 228 -43.95 14.48 5.07
CA SER A 228 -44.89 15.14 4.17
C SER A 228 -44.15 16.15 3.30
N SER A 229 -44.66 16.43 2.10
CA SER A 229 -44.17 17.54 1.26
C SER A 229 -44.22 18.90 1.96
N ARG A 230 -45.10 19.08 2.97
CA ARG A 230 -45.16 20.29 3.79
C ARG A 230 -43.95 20.47 4.71
N ASP A 231 -43.31 19.37 5.08
CA ASP A 231 -42.17 19.32 6.01
C ASP A 231 -40.84 19.15 5.27
N GLU A 232 -40.78 19.51 3.99
CA GLU A 232 -39.57 19.38 3.14
C GLU A 232 -38.34 20.05 3.76
N ARG A 233 -38.50 21.21 4.41
CA ARG A 233 -37.39 21.90 5.09
C ARG A 233 -36.82 21.08 6.25
N SER A 234 -37.68 20.37 6.97
CA SER A 234 -37.29 19.48 8.08
C SER A 234 -36.59 18.25 7.54
N TRP A 235 -37.12 17.65 6.47
CA TRP A 235 -36.47 16.55 5.74
C TRP A 235 -35.08 16.95 5.23
N PHE A 236 -34.96 18.10 4.57
CA PHE A 236 -33.71 18.57 3.99
C PHE A 236 -32.65 18.78 5.08
N ARG A 237 -33.00 19.45 6.18
CA ARG A 237 -32.07 19.66 7.30
C ARG A 237 -31.61 18.34 7.90
N GLU A 238 -32.52 17.39 8.11
CA GLU A 238 -32.17 16.09 8.69
C GLU A 238 -31.28 15.28 7.74
N ALA A 239 -31.60 15.25 6.45
CA ALA A 239 -30.81 14.60 5.43
C ALA A 239 -29.40 15.23 5.29
N GLU A 240 -29.29 16.55 5.35
CA GLU A 240 -28.01 17.28 5.32
C GLU A 240 -27.13 16.94 6.53
N ILE A 241 -27.71 16.93 7.73
CA ILE A 241 -26.98 16.58 8.96
C ILE A 241 -26.43 15.16 8.82
N TYR A 242 -27.27 14.16 8.50
CA TYR A 242 -26.81 12.77 8.42
C TYR A 242 -25.86 12.49 7.23
N GLN A 243 -25.82 13.36 6.22
CA GLN A 243 -24.88 13.28 5.09
C GLN A 243 -23.54 13.97 5.37
N THR A 244 -23.40 14.69 6.48
CA THR A 244 -22.15 15.38 6.80
C THR A 244 -21.01 14.36 6.96
N ILE A 245 -19.93 14.60 6.23
CA ILE A 245 -18.71 13.78 6.26
C ILE A 245 -18.19 13.77 7.71
N MET A 246 -17.85 12.60 8.24
CA MET A 246 -17.39 12.31 9.62
C MET A 246 -18.45 11.94 10.68
N LEU A 247 -19.75 11.80 10.35
CA LEU A 247 -20.76 11.34 11.34
C LEU A 247 -21.01 9.82 11.39
N ARG A 248 -20.20 9.01 10.67
CA ARG A 248 -20.30 7.55 10.74
C ARG A 248 -19.56 7.02 11.96
N HIS A 249 -20.32 6.65 13.00
CA HIS A 249 -19.80 6.16 14.28
C HIS A 249 -20.73 5.08 14.85
N GLU A 250 -20.20 4.12 15.62
CA GLU A 250 -20.99 3.00 16.19
C GLU A 250 -22.13 3.46 17.12
N ASN A 251 -21.93 4.58 17.80
CA ASN A 251 -22.91 5.20 18.71
C ASN A 251 -23.80 6.26 18.04
N ILE A 252 -23.74 6.39 16.71
CA ILE A 252 -24.60 7.26 15.92
C ILE A 252 -25.41 6.40 14.95
N LEU A 253 -26.69 6.73 14.75
CA LEU A 253 -27.55 6.00 13.82
C LEU A 253 -26.94 5.99 12.41
N GLY A 254 -26.81 4.79 11.83
CA GLY A 254 -26.28 4.59 10.49
C GLY A 254 -27.23 5.09 9.42
N PHE A 255 -26.91 6.23 8.81
CA PHE A 255 -27.68 6.77 7.69
C PHE A 255 -27.34 6.06 6.37
N ILE A 256 -28.37 5.52 5.70
CA ILE A 256 -28.24 4.82 4.41
C ILE A 256 -28.42 5.81 3.24
N GLY A 257 -29.46 6.64 3.28
CA GLY A 257 -29.77 7.56 2.20
C GLY A 257 -31.07 8.33 2.42
N ALA A 258 -31.29 9.34 1.58
CA ALA A 258 -32.53 10.10 1.47
C ALA A 258 -32.99 10.05 0.01
N ASP A 259 -34.28 9.82 -0.22
CA ASP A 259 -34.85 9.62 -1.55
C ASP A 259 -36.29 10.16 -1.58
N ASN A 260 -36.76 10.54 -2.76
CA ASN A 260 -38.11 11.06 -3.00
C ASN A 260 -38.95 10.00 -3.70
N LYS A 261 -40.00 9.53 -3.03
CA LYS A 261 -41.00 8.64 -3.66
C LYS A 261 -42.11 9.48 -4.27
N GLY A 262 -42.04 9.73 -5.58
CA GLY A 262 -43.13 10.35 -6.32
C GLY A 262 -44.39 9.47 -6.25
N THR A 263 -45.51 10.07 -5.86
CA THR A 263 -46.84 9.51 -6.11
C THR A 263 -47.18 9.80 -7.57
N TYR A 264 -47.33 8.75 -8.38
CA TYR A 264 -47.89 8.88 -9.73
C TYR A 264 -49.33 9.37 -9.67
#